data_AF-A0A7Y2HAT6-F1
#
_entry.id   AF-A0A7Y2HAT6-F1
#
_cell.length_a   1.000
_cell.length_b   1.000
_cell.length_c   1.000
_cell.angle_alpha   90.00
_cell.angle_beta   90.00
_cell.angle_gamma   90.00
#
_symmetry.space_group_name_H-M   'P 1'
#
loop_
_entity.id
_entity.type
_entity.pdbx_description
1 polymer ?
#
loop_
_entity_poly.entity_id
_entity_poly.type
_entity_poly.pdbx_seq_one_letter_code
_entity_poly.pdbx_strand_id
1 'polypeptide(L)'
;RHPDSEKNIDWGDINIGLDKHIYDINRERAMDYLNTRKRIFVVDAFAGWDPDYRLKVRIICTRAYHALFMQNMLIMPTADELANFDEPDYTIFNGGGFPANRYTPEMTSKTSIDVNLEAKEIVILGTQYAGEMKKGVFSVMNYLMPLQDVLPMHCSANVGEAGDVSLLFGLSGTGKTTLSADPKRKLIGDDEHCWTDTGVFNIEGGCYAKAIDLSEEKEPDIYNAIKFGTVLENVVYDSNTRVVDYTNTSITQNTRASYPINYIENIQMPCIAGHAKNIIFLTCDAFGVLPPVSRLTPEQASYHFISGYTAKVAGTEMGVTEPEATFSANFGAAFMMWHPNRYAELLAQKMNQHGAKAWLINTGWTGGAYGVGSRIKLKFTRAMVDAIHSGALDNVEMKTDDRFGFEIPTSCPEVPSEILFPVNTWDDKSAFANTKAKLVELFQNNFKQFEEGVNSEIIAAGPK
;
A
#
# COMPACT_ATOMS: atom_id res chain seq x y z
N ARG A 1 -12.89 5.65 22.83
CA ARG A 1 -11.66 5.00 23.36
C ARG A 1 -12.07 3.93 24.37
N HIS A 2 -11.49 2.73 24.31
CA HIS A 2 -11.87 1.61 25.19
C HIS A 2 -10.63 1.05 25.90
N PRO A 3 -10.68 0.68 27.20
CA PRO A 3 -9.50 0.30 27.98
C PRO A 3 -8.68 -0.86 27.41
N ASP A 4 -9.34 -1.82 26.75
CA ASP A 4 -8.68 -3.02 26.23
C ASP A 4 -7.81 -2.73 25.00
N SER A 5 -8.22 -1.77 24.17
CA SER A 5 -7.55 -1.45 22.90
C SER A 5 -6.76 -0.14 22.94
N GLU A 6 -7.14 0.84 23.78
CA GLU A 6 -6.65 2.21 23.67
C GLU A 6 -5.14 2.35 23.82
N LYS A 7 -4.49 1.47 24.59
CA LYS A 7 -3.04 1.47 24.83
C LYS A 7 -2.22 1.02 23.61
N ASN A 8 -2.86 0.36 22.66
CA ASN A 8 -2.23 -0.17 21.45
C ASN A 8 -2.38 0.80 20.26
N ILE A 9 -3.27 1.79 20.38
CA ILE A 9 -3.60 2.70 19.29
C ILE A 9 -2.74 3.96 19.38
N ASP A 10 -2.11 4.32 18.27
CA ASP A 10 -1.41 5.59 18.08
C ASP A 10 -2.42 6.70 17.76
N TRP A 11 -3.03 7.24 18.81
CA TRP A 11 -4.06 8.28 18.71
C TRP A 11 -3.48 9.59 18.18
N GLY A 12 -4.13 10.16 17.17
CA GLY A 12 -3.70 11.40 16.55
C GLY A 12 -4.61 11.80 15.39
N ASP A 13 -4.03 12.49 14.39
CA ASP A 13 -4.78 12.97 13.22
C ASP A 13 -5.22 11.84 12.28
N ILE A 14 -4.60 10.65 12.40
CA ILE A 14 -4.97 9.44 11.65
C ILE A 14 -5.99 8.62 12.43
N ASN A 15 -5.61 8.13 13.62
CA ASN A 15 -6.51 7.38 14.50
C ASN A 15 -7.22 8.36 15.42
N ILE A 16 -8.40 8.80 15.01
CA ILE A 16 -9.19 9.79 15.75
C ILE A 16 -10.13 9.04 16.71
N GLY A 17 -10.04 9.39 18.00
CA GLY A 17 -10.91 8.80 19.02
C GLY A 17 -12.36 9.22 18.84
N LEU A 18 -13.28 8.25 18.96
CA LEU A 18 -14.73 8.45 18.95
C LEU A 18 -15.32 8.00 20.29
N ASP A 19 -16.24 8.78 20.86
CA ASP A 19 -17.01 8.36 22.02
C ASP A 19 -18.00 7.23 21.68
N LYS A 20 -18.25 6.33 22.63
CA LYS A 20 -19.12 5.18 22.40
C LYS A 20 -20.55 5.60 22.04
N HIS A 21 -21.10 6.60 22.72
CA HIS A 21 -22.46 7.05 22.43
C HIS A 21 -22.58 7.62 21.02
N ILE A 22 -21.55 8.33 20.56
CA ILE A 22 -21.49 8.89 19.21
C ILE A 22 -21.38 7.77 18.16
N TYR A 23 -20.53 6.77 18.42
CA TYR A 23 -20.48 5.56 17.59
C TYR A 23 -21.85 4.88 17.50
N ASP A 24 -22.52 4.67 18.62
CA ASP A 24 -23.83 4.02 18.67
C ASP A 24 -24.86 4.80 17.81
N ILE A 25 -24.83 6.14 17.84
CA ILE A 25 -25.68 6.99 16.98
C ILE A 25 -25.39 6.73 15.49
N ASN A 26 -24.13 6.73 15.07
CA ASN A 26 -23.78 6.50 13.66
C ASN A 26 -24.15 5.08 13.22
N ARG A 27 -23.91 4.09 14.08
CA ARG A 27 -24.29 2.69 13.85
C ARG A 27 -25.80 2.56 13.66
N GLU A 28 -26.61 3.11 14.57
CA GLU A 28 -28.07 3.10 14.47
C GLU A 28 -28.53 3.76 13.17
N ARG A 29 -27.94 4.90 12.79
CA ARG A 29 -28.28 5.58 11.52
C ARG A 29 -28.00 4.71 10.29
N ALA A 30 -26.88 4.00 10.28
CA ALA A 30 -26.55 3.08 9.19
C ALA A 30 -27.56 1.92 9.15
N MET A 31 -27.89 1.33 10.31
CA MET A 31 -28.87 0.25 10.41
C MET A 31 -30.27 0.68 9.99
N ASP A 32 -30.75 1.86 10.43
CA ASP A 32 -32.04 2.41 10.02
C ASP A 32 -32.09 2.61 8.51
N TYR A 33 -31.03 3.17 7.92
CA TYR A 33 -30.96 3.32 6.48
C TYR A 33 -31.02 1.96 5.76
N LEU A 34 -30.28 0.96 6.23
CA LEU A 34 -30.32 -0.40 5.68
C LEU A 34 -31.71 -1.03 5.80
N ASN A 35 -32.35 -0.94 6.97
CA ASN A 35 -33.68 -1.48 7.25
C ASN A 35 -34.80 -0.83 6.43
N THR A 36 -34.61 0.43 6.00
CA THR A 36 -35.58 1.11 5.12
C THR A 36 -35.45 0.72 3.64
N ARG A 37 -34.45 -0.08 3.25
CA ARG A 37 -34.27 -0.51 1.86
C ARG A 37 -35.14 -1.72 1.56
N LYS A 38 -35.73 -1.74 0.35
CA LYS A 38 -36.48 -2.91 -0.16
C LYS A 38 -35.59 -4.13 -0.42
N ARG A 39 -34.30 -3.90 -0.63
CA ARG A 39 -33.30 -4.92 -0.91
C ARG A 39 -31.97 -4.48 -0.29
N ILE A 40 -31.33 -5.42 0.38
CA ILE A 40 -29.94 -5.35 0.82
C ILE A 40 -29.17 -6.51 0.20
N PHE A 41 -27.85 -6.38 0.17
CA PHE A 41 -26.93 -7.43 -0.25
C PHE A 41 -26.07 -7.80 0.94
N VAL A 42 -25.86 -9.10 1.13
CA VAL A 42 -25.00 -9.66 2.16
C VAL A 42 -23.93 -10.49 1.47
N VAL A 43 -22.66 -10.26 1.81
CA VAL A 43 -21.52 -11.05 1.35
C VAL A 43 -20.77 -11.55 2.56
N ASP A 44 -20.63 -12.87 2.65
CA ASP A 44 -19.79 -13.53 3.64
C ASP A 44 -18.51 -13.97 2.92
N ALA A 45 -17.37 -13.51 3.41
CA ALA A 45 -16.06 -13.73 2.80
C ALA A 45 -14.95 -13.83 3.86
N PHE A 46 -13.77 -14.28 3.46
CA PHE A 46 -12.58 -14.29 4.31
C PHE A 46 -11.60 -13.18 3.94
N ALA A 47 -10.92 -12.62 4.94
CA ALA A 47 -9.74 -11.77 4.77
C ALA A 47 -8.52 -12.51 5.34
N GLY A 48 -7.47 -12.68 4.53
CA GLY A 48 -6.29 -13.49 4.86
C GLY A 48 -6.37 -14.91 4.28
N TRP A 49 -5.40 -15.26 3.45
CA TRP A 49 -5.31 -16.60 2.86
C TRP A 49 -4.82 -17.68 3.84
N ASP A 50 -4.09 -17.30 4.88
CA ASP A 50 -3.62 -18.23 5.91
C ASP A 50 -4.76 -18.56 6.89
N PRO A 51 -5.22 -19.83 6.98
CA PRO A 51 -6.34 -20.23 7.83
C PRO A 51 -6.14 -19.95 9.32
N ASP A 52 -4.89 -19.87 9.80
CA ASP A 52 -4.60 -19.61 11.21
C ASP A 52 -4.81 -18.13 11.60
N TYR A 53 -4.82 -17.24 10.60
CA TYR A 53 -4.94 -15.79 10.79
C TYR A 53 -6.13 -15.15 10.07
N ARG A 54 -6.87 -15.93 9.27
CA ARG A 54 -7.99 -15.40 8.47
C ARG A 54 -9.15 -14.90 9.33
N LEU A 55 -9.80 -13.84 8.87
CA LEU A 55 -11.01 -13.30 9.47
C LEU A 55 -12.23 -13.64 8.64
N LYS A 56 -13.33 -14.05 9.29
CA LYS A 56 -14.66 -14.09 8.69
C LYS A 56 -15.26 -12.69 8.67
N VAL A 57 -15.51 -12.15 7.48
CA VAL A 57 -16.06 -10.80 7.32
C VAL A 57 -17.43 -10.89 6.66
N ARG A 58 -18.44 -10.27 7.30
CA ARG A 58 -19.78 -10.09 6.74
C ARG A 58 -19.95 -8.66 6.27
N ILE A 59 -20.32 -8.47 5.01
CA ILE A 59 -20.58 -7.16 4.42
C ILE A 59 -22.06 -7.02 4.18
N ILE A 60 -22.66 -5.94 4.70
CA ILE A 60 -24.06 -5.59 4.50
C ILE A 60 -24.11 -4.25 3.78
N CYS A 61 -24.62 -4.22 2.55
CA CYS A 61 -24.64 -3.02 1.72
C CYS A 61 -25.91 -2.87 0.90
N THR A 62 -26.18 -1.65 0.42
CA THR A 62 -27.39 -1.35 -0.37
C THR A 62 -27.18 -1.42 -1.88
N ARG A 63 -25.94 -1.26 -2.35
CA ARG A 63 -25.61 -1.26 -3.78
C ARG A 63 -25.06 -2.63 -4.19
N ALA A 64 -25.59 -3.18 -5.28
CA ALA A 64 -25.12 -4.46 -5.83
C ALA A 64 -23.63 -4.44 -6.19
N TYR A 65 -23.13 -3.29 -6.67
CA TYR A 65 -21.72 -3.16 -7.04
C TYR A 65 -20.79 -3.20 -5.81
N HIS A 66 -21.22 -2.73 -4.64
CA HIS A 66 -20.44 -2.86 -3.40
C HIS A 66 -20.33 -4.32 -2.97
N ALA A 67 -21.40 -5.10 -3.14
CA ALA A 67 -21.35 -6.54 -2.92
C ALA A 67 -20.39 -7.24 -3.90
N LEU A 68 -20.51 -6.95 -5.21
CA LEU A 68 -19.60 -7.50 -6.22
C LEU A 68 -18.14 -7.07 -5.97
N PHE A 69 -17.91 -5.82 -5.58
CA PHE A 69 -16.59 -5.33 -5.20
C PHE A 69 -16.00 -6.17 -4.06
N MET A 70 -16.76 -6.43 -2.98
CA MET A 70 -16.25 -7.25 -1.88
C MET A 70 -16.11 -8.73 -2.24
N GLN A 71 -16.90 -9.25 -3.19
CA GLN A 71 -16.66 -10.58 -3.76
C GLN A 71 -15.37 -10.65 -4.59
N ASN A 72 -15.00 -9.55 -5.24
CA ASN A 72 -13.72 -9.45 -5.94
C ASN A 72 -12.57 -9.28 -4.95
N MET A 73 -12.71 -8.45 -3.92
CA MET A 73 -11.61 -8.05 -3.05
C MET A 73 -11.33 -9.00 -1.88
N LEU A 74 -12.30 -9.81 -1.45
CA LEU A 74 -12.10 -10.79 -0.39
C LEU A 74 -12.16 -12.22 -0.94
N ILE A 75 -11.77 -13.17 -0.09
CA ILE A 75 -11.67 -14.58 -0.46
C ILE A 75 -13.04 -15.21 -0.28
N MET A 76 -13.63 -15.66 -1.38
CA MET A 76 -14.95 -16.29 -1.31
C MET A 76 -14.87 -17.67 -0.66
N PRO A 77 -15.71 -17.97 0.35
CA PRO A 77 -15.78 -19.30 0.94
C PRO A 77 -16.21 -20.34 -0.10
N THR A 78 -15.72 -21.56 0.05
CA THR A 78 -16.31 -22.72 -0.60
C THR A 78 -17.77 -22.92 -0.14
N ALA A 79 -18.53 -23.74 -0.86
CA ALA A 79 -19.92 -24.03 -0.47
C ALA A 79 -20.03 -24.60 0.95
N ASP A 80 -19.09 -25.46 1.35
CA ASP A 80 -19.05 -26.06 2.68
C ASP A 80 -18.65 -25.03 3.75
N GLU A 81 -17.69 -24.17 3.47
CA GLU A 81 -17.32 -23.07 4.39
C GLU A 81 -18.46 -22.07 4.55
N LEU A 82 -19.21 -21.79 3.50
CA LEU A 82 -20.36 -20.88 3.56
C LEU A 82 -21.51 -21.50 4.37
N ALA A 83 -21.75 -22.80 4.20
CA ALA A 83 -22.75 -23.53 4.98
C ALA A 83 -22.40 -23.57 6.48
N ASN A 84 -21.11 -23.48 6.81
CA ASN A 84 -20.58 -23.48 8.18
C ASN A 84 -19.92 -22.13 8.54
N PHE A 85 -20.37 -21.02 7.96
CA PHE A 85 -19.73 -19.71 8.16
C PHE A 85 -19.96 -19.16 9.58
N ASP A 86 -21.06 -19.56 10.23
CA ASP A 86 -21.46 -19.14 11.57
C ASP A 86 -21.43 -17.61 11.77
N GLU A 87 -21.08 -17.16 12.98
CA GLU A 87 -20.93 -15.76 13.33
C GLU A 87 -19.65 -15.17 12.70
N PRO A 88 -19.73 -14.02 12.01
CA PRO A 88 -18.54 -13.37 11.45
C PRO A 88 -17.64 -12.83 12.57
N ASP A 89 -16.34 -12.77 12.32
CA ASP A 89 -15.40 -12.09 13.20
C ASP A 89 -15.60 -10.58 13.13
N TYR A 90 -15.87 -10.03 11.94
CA TYR A 90 -16.19 -8.61 11.74
C TYR A 90 -17.39 -8.39 10.83
N THR A 91 -18.19 -7.38 11.12
CA THR A 91 -19.32 -6.96 10.25
C THR A 91 -19.14 -5.54 9.73
N ILE A 92 -19.31 -5.35 8.42
CA ILE A 92 -19.30 -4.04 7.76
C ILE A 92 -20.73 -3.63 7.44
N PHE A 93 -21.19 -2.54 8.05
CA PHE A 93 -22.46 -1.87 7.73
C PHE A 93 -22.20 -0.74 6.75
N ASN A 94 -22.28 -1.04 5.45
CA ASN A 94 -22.14 -0.02 4.41
C ASN A 94 -23.49 0.68 4.16
N GLY A 95 -23.75 1.68 5.01
CA GLY A 95 -24.82 2.67 4.86
C GLY A 95 -24.40 3.89 4.03
N GLY A 96 -23.34 3.79 3.23
CA GLY A 96 -22.67 4.91 2.56
C GLY A 96 -23.54 5.80 1.67
N GLY A 97 -24.70 5.30 1.25
CA GLY A 97 -25.73 6.08 0.55
C GLY A 97 -26.50 7.07 1.45
N PHE A 98 -26.25 7.07 2.76
CA PHE A 98 -26.90 7.94 3.75
C PHE A 98 -25.86 8.73 4.55
N PRO A 99 -26.04 10.05 4.76
CA PRO A 99 -25.02 10.87 5.40
C PRO A 99 -24.98 10.69 6.92
N ALA A 100 -23.77 10.81 7.47
CA ALA A 100 -23.56 11.10 8.88
C ALA A 100 -24.20 12.46 9.24
N ASN A 101 -24.61 12.60 10.49
CA ASN A 101 -25.20 13.85 10.96
C ASN A 101 -24.10 14.80 11.44
N ARG A 102 -23.84 15.86 10.67
CA ARG A 102 -22.84 16.92 11.00
C ARG A 102 -23.09 17.67 12.30
N TYR A 103 -24.26 17.52 12.90
CA TYR A 103 -24.61 18.15 14.18
C TYR A 103 -24.36 17.21 15.38
N THR A 104 -24.00 15.96 15.12
CA THR A 104 -23.52 15.04 16.15
C THR A 104 -22.11 15.50 16.57
N PRO A 105 -21.79 15.55 17.87
CA PRO A 105 -20.42 15.82 18.34
C PRO A 105 -19.39 14.94 17.61
N GLU A 106 -18.16 15.45 17.46
CA GLU A 106 -17.02 14.77 16.82
C GLU A 106 -17.17 14.54 15.29
N MET A 107 -18.35 14.74 14.70
CA MET A 107 -18.54 14.71 13.24
C MET A 107 -18.12 16.02 12.58
N THR A 108 -17.14 15.94 11.68
CA THR A 108 -16.60 17.10 10.94
C THR A 108 -17.23 17.27 9.57
N SER A 109 -17.95 16.26 9.07
CA SER A 109 -18.54 16.27 7.72
C SER A 109 -19.83 15.43 7.65
N LYS A 110 -20.34 15.22 6.43
CA LYS A 110 -21.46 14.29 6.15
C LYS A 110 -21.00 12.84 6.02
N THR A 111 -19.69 12.59 6.10
CA THR A 111 -19.06 11.29 5.93
C THR A 111 -18.45 10.85 7.25
N SER A 112 -18.66 9.59 7.62
CA SER A 112 -17.92 8.94 8.71
C SER A 112 -17.66 7.46 8.36
N ILE A 113 -16.50 6.99 8.77
CA ILE A 113 -16.03 5.61 8.64
C ILE A 113 -15.52 5.24 10.02
N ASP A 114 -16.35 4.53 10.78
CA ASP A 114 -16.08 4.25 12.18
C ASP A 114 -15.69 2.77 12.31
N VAL A 115 -14.52 2.50 12.90
CA VAL A 115 -14.08 1.14 13.24
C VAL A 115 -14.20 0.96 14.75
N ASN A 116 -14.98 -0.02 15.18
CA ASN A 116 -15.13 -0.41 16.57
C ASN A 116 -14.54 -1.81 16.78
N LEU A 117 -13.41 -1.87 17.49
CA LEU A 117 -12.64 -3.09 17.69
C LEU A 117 -13.31 -4.05 18.69
N GLU A 118 -14.06 -3.52 19.65
CA GLU A 118 -14.76 -4.30 20.67
C GLU A 118 -16.06 -4.89 20.16
N ALA A 119 -16.85 -4.08 19.44
CA ALA A 119 -18.05 -4.55 18.76
C ALA A 119 -17.72 -5.39 17.50
N LYS A 120 -16.47 -5.30 17.02
CA LYS A 120 -15.97 -5.90 15.79
C LYS A 120 -16.78 -5.47 14.56
N GLU A 121 -16.97 -4.18 14.43
CA GLU A 121 -17.86 -3.58 13.44
C GLU A 121 -17.20 -2.41 12.73
N ILE A 122 -17.52 -2.27 11.44
CA ILE A 122 -17.14 -1.11 10.62
C ILE A 122 -18.42 -0.47 10.10
N VAL A 123 -18.60 0.82 10.36
CA VAL A 123 -19.80 1.58 9.95
C VAL A 123 -19.42 2.64 8.95
N ILE A 124 -20.05 2.63 7.77
CA ILE A 124 -19.77 3.59 6.69
C ILE A 124 -21.03 4.42 6.41
N LEU A 125 -20.88 5.75 6.50
CA LEU A 125 -21.92 6.73 6.18
C LEU A 125 -21.36 7.81 5.25
N GLY A 126 -22.20 8.30 4.32
CA GLY A 126 -21.94 9.50 3.52
C GLY A 126 -20.90 9.37 2.40
N THR A 127 -20.32 8.19 2.20
CA THR A 127 -19.40 7.90 1.11
C THR A 127 -19.81 6.63 0.39
N GLN A 128 -19.71 6.63 -0.93
CA GLN A 128 -19.95 5.45 -1.75
C GLN A 128 -18.66 4.91 -2.37
N TYR A 129 -17.49 5.45 -2.01
CA TYR A 129 -16.22 4.93 -2.49
C TYR A 129 -16.00 3.51 -1.97
N ALA A 130 -15.82 2.52 -2.87
CA ALA A 130 -15.71 1.13 -2.46
C ALA A 130 -14.44 0.84 -1.64
N GLY A 131 -13.39 1.64 -1.83
CA GLY A 131 -12.11 1.50 -1.12
C GLY A 131 -12.23 1.62 0.39
N GLU A 132 -13.28 2.26 0.93
CA GLU A 132 -13.51 2.36 2.37
C GLU A 132 -13.75 1.00 3.02
N MET A 133 -14.46 0.09 2.33
CA MET A 133 -14.68 -1.27 2.84
C MET A 133 -13.37 -2.07 2.85
N LYS A 134 -12.61 -2.01 1.74
CA LYS A 134 -11.29 -2.66 1.62
C LYS A 134 -10.36 -2.19 2.73
N LYS A 135 -10.14 -0.87 2.82
CA LYS A 135 -9.19 -0.29 3.78
C LYS A 135 -9.68 -0.40 5.22
N GLY A 136 -10.98 -0.47 5.46
CA GLY A 136 -11.52 -0.83 6.78
C GLY A 136 -11.07 -2.22 7.24
N VAL A 137 -11.16 -3.24 6.37
CA VAL A 137 -10.63 -4.59 6.65
C VAL A 137 -9.13 -4.54 6.88
N PHE A 138 -8.39 -3.81 6.04
CA PHE A 138 -6.94 -3.66 6.21
C PHE A 138 -6.57 -3.01 7.54
N SER A 139 -7.27 -1.96 7.97
CA SER A 139 -7.03 -1.31 9.26
C SER A 139 -7.28 -2.27 10.44
N VAL A 140 -8.30 -3.14 10.35
CA VAL A 140 -8.54 -4.21 11.33
C VAL A 140 -7.38 -5.22 11.34
N MET A 141 -6.88 -5.64 10.18
CA MET A 141 -5.69 -6.50 10.09
C MET A 141 -4.47 -5.81 10.68
N ASN A 142 -4.30 -4.51 10.44
CA ASN A 142 -3.22 -3.70 11.02
C ASN A 142 -3.29 -3.60 12.54
N TYR A 143 -4.46 -3.82 13.16
CA TYR A 143 -4.61 -3.91 14.61
C TYR A 143 -4.33 -5.32 15.14
N LEU A 144 -4.97 -6.33 14.54
CA LEU A 144 -4.98 -7.71 15.07
C LEU A 144 -3.67 -8.45 14.85
N MET A 145 -2.99 -8.22 13.73
CA MET A 145 -1.78 -8.97 13.38
C MET A 145 -0.60 -8.66 14.33
N PRO A 146 -0.33 -7.38 14.71
CA PRO A 146 0.71 -7.09 15.69
C PRO A 146 0.44 -7.61 17.10
N LEU A 147 -0.81 -7.95 17.49
CA LEU A 147 -1.10 -8.65 18.75
C LEU A 147 -0.55 -10.07 18.77
N GLN A 148 -0.28 -10.64 17.60
CA GLN A 148 0.16 -12.01 17.38
C GLN A 148 1.58 -12.05 16.79
N ASP A 149 2.33 -10.96 16.89
CA ASP A 149 3.68 -10.79 16.31
C ASP A 149 3.75 -11.10 14.79
N VAL A 150 2.63 -10.91 14.10
CA VAL A 150 2.54 -10.95 12.63
C VAL A 150 2.68 -9.53 12.11
N LEU A 151 3.49 -9.35 11.06
CA LEU A 151 3.67 -8.05 10.41
C LEU A 151 2.62 -7.87 9.29
N PRO A 152 1.60 -7.02 9.46
CA PRO A 152 0.77 -6.57 8.35
C PRO A 152 1.54 -5.53 7.53
N MET A 153 1.35 -5.56 6.21
CA MET A 153 2.17 -4.81 5.26
C MET A 153 1.32 -4.22 4.15
N HIS A 154 1.54 -2.93 3.87
CA HIS A 154 1.01 -2.26 2.68
C HIS A 154 2.02 -2.37 1.53
N CYS A 155 2.07 -3.53 0.91
CA CYS A 155 2.98 -3.87 -0.17
C CYS A 155 2.33 -4.82 -1.17
N SER A 156 2.79 -4.82 -2.41
CA SER A 156 2.58 -5.96 -3.29
C SER A 156 3.60 -7.06 -2.97
N ALA A 157 3.30 -8.30 -3.36
CA ALA A 157 4.23 -9.41 -3.21
C ALA A 157 4.17 -10.37 -4.41
N ASN A 158 5.31 -10.94 -4.76
CA ASN A 158 5.41 -11.98 -5.78
C ASN A 158 6.49 -13.01 -5.42
N VAL A 159 6.41 -14.17 -6.06
CA VAL A 159 7.32 -15.30 -5.83
C VAL A 159 7.92 -15.80 -7.13
N GLY A 160 9.23 -16.03 -7.12
CA GLY A 160 9.95 -16.64 -8.25
C GLY A 160 9.76 -18.16 -8.30
N GLU A 161 10.19 -18.78 -9.40
CA GLU A 161 10.09 -20.25 -9.56
C GLU A 161 10.84 -21.02 -8.47
N ALA A 162 11.93 -20.45 -7.92
CA ALA A 162 12.70 -21.03 -6.84
C ALA A 162 12.07 -20.83 -5.44
N GLY A 163 10.88 -20.21 -5.37
CA GLY A 163 10.22 -19.89 -4.10
C GLY A 163 10.74 -18.63 -3.41
N ASP A 164 11.61 -17.85 -4.06
CA ASP A 164 12.13 -16.60 -3.52
C ASP A 164 11.04 -15.51 -3.55
N VAL A 165 10.61 -15.05 -2.38
CA VAL A 165 9.55 -14.03 -2.24
C VAL A 165 10.15 -12.62 -2.23
N SER A 166 9.51 -11.69 -2.91
CA SER A 166 9.81 -10.26 -2.87
C SER A 166 8.61 -9.46 -2.39
N LEU A 167 8.86 -8.52 -1.48
CA LEU A 167 7.87 -7.55 -0.98
C LEU A 167 8.17 -6.19 -1.59
N LEU A 168 7.18 -5.54 -2.21
CA LEU A 168 7.34 -4.24 -2.85
C LEU A 168 6.46 -3.21 -2.15
N PHE A 169 7.07 -2.41 -1.28
CA PHE A 169 6.44 -1.30 -0.58
C PHE A 169 6.50 -0.03 -1.42
N GLY A 170 5.55 0.86 -1.21
CA GLY A 170 5.51 2.14 -1.91
C GLY A 170 4.13 2.78 -1.84
N LEU A 171 4.06 4.07 -2.10
CA LEU A 171 2.77 4.76 -2.18
C LEU A 171 2.09 4.56 -3.54
N SER A 172 0.92 5.16 -3.73
CA SER A 172 0.23 5.08 -5.01
C SER A 172 1.04 5.80 -6.10
N GLY A 173 1.21 5.18 -7.27
CA GLY A 173 1.94 5.78 -8.41
C GLY A 173 3.46 5.60 -8.37
N THR A 174 4.03 4.92 -7.36
CA THR A 174 5.47 4.61 -7.28
C THR A 174 5.86 3.32 -8.04
N GLY A 175 4.90 2.68 -8.72
CA GLY A 175 5.17 1.50 -9.56
C GLY A 175 4.97 0.14 -8.89
N LYS A 176 4.37 0.05 -7.68
CA LYS A 176 4.09 -1.23 -6.99
C LYS A 176 3.43 -2.26 -7.90
N THR A 177 2.25 -1.94 -8.45
CA THR A 177 1.45 -2.84 -9.28
C THR A 177 2.18 -3.22 -10.57
N THR A 178 2.78 -2.23 -11.24
CA THR A 178 3.53 -2.42 -12.49
C THR A 178 4.76 -3.32 -12.31
N LEU A 179 5.44 -3.26 -11.15
CA LEU A 179 6.63 -4.05 -10.85
C LEU A 179 6.32 -5.41 -10.21
N SER A 180 5.19 -5.56 -9.53
CA SER A 180 4.75 -6.85 -9.01
C SER A 180 4.15 -7.76 -10.08
N ALA A 181 3.53 -7.18 -11.11
CA ALA A 181 3.11 -7.87 -12.33
C ALA A 181 4.33 -8.13 -13.23
N ASP A 182 5.21 -9.02 -12.76
CA ASP A 182 6.39 -9.49 -13.49
C ASP A 182 6.04 -10.82 -14.18
N PRO A 183 6.15 -10.93 -15.52
CA PRO A 183 5.83 -12.16 -16.23
C PRO A 183 6.70 -13.36 -15.81
N LYS A 184 7.84 -13.14 -15.14
CA LYS A 184 8.73 -14.21 -14.64
C LYS A 184 8.37 -14.69 -13.23
N ARG A 185 7.40 -14.05 -12.56
CA ARG A 185 7.12 -14.27 -11.13
C ARG A 185 5.62 -14.34 -10.88
N LYS A 186 5.22 -15.26 -10.04
CA LYS A 186 3.81 -15.44 -9.69
C LYS A 186 3.39 -14.35 -8.70
N LEU A 187 2.36 -13.60 -9.03
CA LEU A 187 1.77 -12.59 -8.14
C LEU A 187 1.12 -13.27 -6.94
N ILE A 188 1.47 -12.84 -5.72
CA ILE A 188 0.78 -13.25 -4.48
C ILE A 188 -0.38 -12.28 -4.20
N GLY A 189 -0.15 -10.98 -4.40
CA GLY A 189 -1.13 -9.91 -4.25
C GLY A 189 -0.54 -8.55 -4.58
N ASP A 190 -1.38 -7.53 -4.80
CA ASP A 190 -0.96 -6.22 -5.28
C ASP A 190 -0.89 -5.12 -4.22
N ASP A 191 -1.38 -5.32 -2.99
CA ASP A 191 -1.51 -4.21 -2.04
C ASP A 191 -1.38 -4.57 -0.55
N GLU A 192 -1.96 -5.67 -0.06
CA GLU A 192 -2.09 -5.93 1.38
C GLU A 192 -1.67 -7.35 1.76
N HIS A 193 -0.63 -7.48 2.58
CA HIS A 193 -0.06 -8.78 2.97
C HIS A 193 0.22 -8.86 4.46
N CYS A 194 0.45 -10.08 4.95
CA CYS A 194 0.98 -10.34 6.28
C CYS A 194 2.22 -11.23 6.19
N TRP A 195 3.20 -11.02 7.09
CA TRP A 195 4.37 -11.88 7.25
C TRP A 195 4.34 -12.55 8.62
N THR A 196 4.03 -13.85 8.61
CA THR A 196 3.91 -14.74 9.78
C THR A 196 5.27 -15.37 10.11
N ASP A 197 5.29 -16.30 11.05
CA ASP A 197 6.42 -17.19 11.34
C ASP A 197 6.60 -18.31 10.29
N THR A 198 5.62 -18.54 9.41
CA THR A 198 5.67 -19.55 8.34
C THR A 198 5.88 -18.97 6.95
N GLY A 199 5.57 -17.69 6.73
CA GLY A 199 5.70 -17.10 5.40
C GLY A 199 4.93 -15.80 5.21
N VAL A 200 4.58 -15.53 3.95
CA VAL A 200 3.81 -14.35 3.55
C VAL A 200 2.46 -14.80 2.99
N PHE A 201 1.38 -14.15 3.38
CA PHE A 201 0.06 -14.37 2.80
C PHE A 201 -0.60 -13.05 2.37
N ASN A 202 -1.41 -13.10 1.32
CA ASN A 202 -2.25 -11.98 0.88
C ASN A 202 -3.46 -11.83 1.80
N ILE A 203 -3.86 -10.61 2.14
CA ILE A 203 -5.10 -10.35 2.89
C ILE A 203 -6.33 -10.47 1.95
N GLU A 204 -6.14 -10.20 0.67
CA GLU A 204 -7.20 -9.98 -0.31
C GLU A 204 -7.46 -11.20 -1.21
N GLY A 205 -8.66 -11.28 -1.78
CA GLY A 205 -9.03 -12.25 -2.83
C GLY A 205 -8.94 -11.69 -4.26
N GLY A 206 -8.50 -10.44 -4.42
CA GLY A 206 -8.42 -9.75 -5.69
C GLY A 206 -7.56 -8.51 -5.66
N CYS A 207 -7.62 -7.73 -6.73
CA CYS A 207 -6.83 -6.53 -6.92
C CYS A 207 -7.72 -5.32 -7.14
N TYR A 208 -7.27 -4.15 -6.67
CA TYR A 208 -7.97 -2.88 -6.85
C TYR A 208 -7.09 -1.85 -7.58
N ALA A 209 -6.74 -2.20 -8.82
CA ALA A 209 -5.80 -1.46 -9.64
C ALA A 209 -6.31 -0.06 -10.03
N LYS A 210 -5.38 0.88 -10.22
CA LYS A 210 -5.67 2.15 -10.90
C LYS A 210 -5.93 1.88 -12.38
N ALA A 211 -6.94 2.55 -12.93
CA ALA A 211 -7.32 2.42 -14.33
C ALA A 211 -6.89 3.62 -15.20
N ILE A 212 -6.34 4.68 -14.60
CA ILE A 212 -5.87 5.86 -15.33
C ILE A 212 -4.68 5.50 -16.23
N ASP A 213 -4.76 5.91 -17.50
CA ASP A 213 -3.75 5.66 -18.55
C ASP A 213 -3.44 4.17 -18.80
N LEU A 214 -4.33 3.26 -18.36
CA LEU A 214 -4.18 1.83 -18.57
C LEU A 214 -4.19 1.51 -20.07
N SER A 215 -3.21 0.73 -20.51
CA SER A 215 -3.14 0.20 -21.87
C SER A 215 -2.59 -1.21 -21.89
N GLU A 216 -3.07 -2.02 -22.84
CA GLU A 216 -2.62 -3.40 -23.05
C GLU A 216 -1.10 -3.48 -23.29
N GLU A 217 -0.52 -2.50 -23.99
CA GLU A 217 0.92 -2.46 -24.27
C GLU A 217 1.77 -2.31 -23.00
N LYS A 218 1.33 -1.50 -22.04
CA LYS A 218 2.11 -1.19 -20.83
C LYS A 218 1.88 -2.19 -19.72
N GLU A 219 0.62 -2.63 -19.55
CA GLU A 219 0.16 -3.45 -18.43
C GLU A 219 -0.83 -4.53 -18.92
N PRO A 220 -0.37 -5.50 -19.73
CA PRO A 220 -1.25 -6.46 -20.40
C PRO A 220 -2.06 -7.32 -19.41
N ASP A 221 -1.46 -7.77 -18.30
CA ASP A 221 -2.14 -8.61 -17.32
C ASP A 221 -3.32 -7.89 -16.66
N ILE A 222 -3.13 -6.62 -16.27
CA ILE A 222 -4.17 -5.79 -15.66
C ILE A 222 -5.26 -5.48 -16.69
N TYR A 223 -4.88 -5.15 -17.93
CA TYR A 223 -5.82 -4.89 -19.01
C TYR A 223 -6.69 -6.12 -19.32
N ASN A 224 -6.09 -7.30 -19.41
CA ASN A 224 -6.76 -8.57 -19.68
C ASN A 224 -7.62 -9.06 -18.50
N ALA A 225 -7.32 -8.60 -17.28
CA ALA A 225 -8.19 -8.81 -16.13
C ALA A 225 -9.48 -7.97 -16.20
N ILE A 226 -9.62 -7.01 -17.11
CA ILE A 226 -10.86 -6.24 -17.27
C ILE A 226 -11.81 -7.01 -18.19
N LYS A 227 -12.64 -7.86 -17.58
CA LYS A 227 -13.65 -8.68 -18.25
C LYS A 227 -14.92 -8.79 -17.39
N PHE A 228 -15.90 -9.58 -17.82
CA PHE A 228 -17.13 -9.77 -17.03
C PHE A 228 -16.79 -10.20 -15.58
N GLY A 229 -17.41 -9.55 -14.59
CA GLY A 229 -17.07 -9.71 -13.16
C GLY A 229 -16.19 -8.58 -12.62
N THR A 230 -15.43 -7.88 -13.47
CA THR A 230 -14.66 -6.69 -13.07
C THR A 230 -15.58 -5.50 -12.83
N VAL A 231 -15.30 -4.76 -11.75
CA VAL A 231 -15.93 -3.47 -11.43
C VAL A 231 -15.00 -2.36 -11.87
N LEU A 232 -15.45 -1.51 -12.78
CA LEU A 232 -14.78 -0.25 -13.10
C LEU A 232 -15.43 0.88 -12.31
N GLU A 233 -14.65 1.57 -11.46
CA GLU A 233 -15.12 2.67 -10.64
C GLU A 233 -14.65 4.01 -11.22
N ASN A 234 -15.61 4.91 -11.48
CA ASN A 234 -15.40 6.28 -11.96
C ASN A 234 -14.69 6.42 -13.33
N VAL A 235 -14.63 5.37 -14.14
CA VAL A 235 -14.15 5.47 -15.53
C VAL A 235 -15.20 6.13 -16.44
N VAL A 236 -14.74 6.76 -17.52
CA VAL A 236 -15.61 7.26 -18.58
C VAL A 236 -15.53 6.30 -19.78
N TYR A 237 -16.67 6.09 -20.45
CA TYR A 237 -16.75 5.23 -21.62
C TYR A 237 -17.67 5.85 -22.67
N ASP A 238 -17.44 5.50 -23.92
CA ASP A 238 -18.28 5.95 -25.03
C ASP A 238 -19.66 5.27 -24.96
N SER A 239 -20.73 6.05 -24.97
CA SER A 239 -22.10 5.56 -24.73
C SER A 239 -22.61 4.62 -25.83
N ASN A 240 -22.06 4.70 -27.05
CA ASN A 240 -22.49 3.90 -28.19
C ASN A 240 -21.69 2.59 -28.30
N THR A 241 -20.36 2.68 -28.29
CA THR A 241 -19.42 1.58 -28.45
C THR A 241 -19.12 0.83 -27.16
N ARG A 242 -19.38 1.47 -26.00
CA ARG A 242 -19.05 0.97 -24.65
C ARG A 242 -17.55 0.82 -24.37
N VAL A 243 -16.69 1.32 -25.26
CA VAL A 243 -15.24 1.34 -25.06
C VAL A 243 -14.91 2.34 -23.96
N VAL A 244 -14.11 1.89 -23.00
CA VAL A 244 -13.62 2.71 -21.88
C VAL A 244 -12.49 3.61 -22.36
N ASP A 245 -12.54 4.88 -21.98
CA ASP A 245 -11.46 5.84 -22.17
C ASP A 245 -10.67 5.98 -20.85
N TYR A 246 -9.60 5.20 -20.73
CA TYR A 246 -8.73 5.18 -19.55
C TYR A 246 -7.92 6.47 -19.36
N THR A 247 -7.85 7.34 -20.38
CA THR A 247 -7.16 8.64 -20.28
C THR A 247 -8.09 9.74 -19.74
N ASN A 248 -9.39 9.49 -19.69
CA ASN A 248 -10.37 10.48 -19.30
C ASN A 248 -10.54 10.58 -17.78
N THR A 249 -10.05 11.68 -17.22
CA THR A 249 -10.08 11.97 -15.79
C THR A 249 -11.15 13.00 -15.41
N SER A 250 -12.17 13.20 -16.26
CA SER A 250 -13.21 14.24 -16.02
C SER A 250 -14.03 14.02 -14.74
N ILE A 251 -14.12 12.77 -14.25
CA ILE A 251 -14.69 12.44 -12.94
C ILE A 251 -13.61 12.53 -11.86
N THR A 252 -12.48 11.85 -12.06
CA THR A 252 -11.36 11.80 -11.12
C THR A 252 -10.11 11.24 -11.80
N GLN A 253 -8.92 11.53 -11.25
CA GLN A 253 -7.68 10.82 -11.59
C GLN A 253 -7.55 9.47 -10.88
N ASN A 254 -8.38 9.19 -9.87
CA ASN A 254 -8.40 7.94 -9.13
C ASN A 254 -9.42 6.95 -9.72
N THR A 255 -9.43 6.79 -11.04
CA THR A 255 -10.22 5.74 -11.70
C THR A 255 -9.66 4.36 -11.32
N ARG A 256 -10.54 3.37 -11.19
CA ARG A 256 -10.17 2.06 -10.63
C ARG A 256 -10.80 0.89 -11.35
N ALA A 257 -10.14 -0.26 -11.25
CA ALA A 257 -10.65 -1.57 -11.65
C ALA A 257 -10.49 -2.55 -10.48
N SER A 258 -11.59 -3.16 -10.04
CA SER A 258 -11.60 -4.23 -9.04
C SER A 258 -11.95 -5.55 -9.72
N TYR A 259 -11.08 -6.54 -9.59
CA TYR A 259 -11.25 -7.87 -10.18
C TYR A 259 -10.71 -8.96 -9.24
N PRO A 260 -11.27 -10.18 -9.28
CA PRO A 260 -10.75 -11.31 -8.51
C PRO A 260 -9.32 -11.66 -8.93
N ILE A 261 -8.51 -12.19 -8.01
CA ILE A 261 -7.08 -12.41 -8.27
C ILE A 261 -6.83 -13.40 -9.40
N ASN A 262 -7.73 -14.40 -9.56
CA ASN A 262 -7.69 -15.39 -10.63
C ASN A 262 -7.97 -14.83 -12.04
N TYR A 263 -8.17 -13.52 -12.18
CA TYR A 263 -8.23 -12.86 -13.48
C TYR A 263 -6.84 -12.53 -14.04
N ILE A 264 -5.83 -12.48 -13.16
CA ILE A 264 -4.42 -12.44 -13.54
C ILE A 264 -3.97 -13.89 -13.81
N GLU A 265 -3.27 -14.12 -14.93
CA GLU A 265 -2.87 -15.48 -15.33
C GLU A 265 -1.72 -16.03 -14.48
N ASN A 266 -0.68 -15.23 -14.24
CA ASN A 266 0.53 -15.66 -13.53
C ASN A 266 0.44 -15.36 -12.03
N ILE A 267 -0.38 -16.14 -11.31
CA ILE A 267 -0.59 -15.97 -9.87
C ILE A 267 -0.10 -17.16 -9.04
N GLN A 268 0.14 -16.91 -7.77
CA GLN A 268 0.41 -17.91 -6.75
C GLN A 268 -0.90 -18.32 -6.10
N MET A 269 -1.28 -19.60 -6.20
CA MET A 269 -2.50 -20.15 -5.61
C MET A 269 -2.19 -21.40 -4.77
N PRO A 270 -2.57 -21.44 -3.47
CA PRO A 270 -3.14 -20.34 -2.69
C PRO A 270 -2.19 -19.14 -2.62
N CYS A 271 -2.70 -17.94 -2.32
CA CYS A 271 -1.92 -16.70 -2.23
C CYS A 271 -1.08 -16.62 -0.93
N ILE A 272 -0.31 -17.68 -0.70
CA ILE A 272 0.60 -17.91 0.42
C ILE A 272 1.94 -18.35 -0.18
N ALA A 273 3.04 -17.85 0.36
CA ALA A 273 4.40 -18.23 -0.01
C ALA A 273 5.33 -18.24 1.21
N GLY A 274 6.59 -18.65 1.02
CA GLY A 274 7.59 -18.65 2.08
C GLY A 274 8.03 -17.25 2.52
N HIS A 275 9.12 -17.19 3.30
CA HIS A 275 9.67 -15.92 3.78
C HIS A 275 10.23 -15.05 2.66
N ALA A 276 10.10 -13.73 2.81
CA ALA A 276 10.68 -12.79 1.87
C ALA A 276 12.20 -12.89 1.86
N LYS A 277 12.78 -13.01 0.67
CA LYS A 277 14.22 -12.89 0.41
C LYS A 277 14.60 -11.44 0.17
N ASN A 278 13.71 -10.67 -0.46
CA ASN A 278 13.93 -9.27 -0.79
C ASN A 278 12.77 -8.39 -0.29
N ILE A 279 13.11 -7.24 0.26
CA ILE A 279 12.19 -6.15 0.58
C ILE A 279 12.62 -4.96 -0.27
N ILE A 280 11.69 -4.41 -1.05
CA ILE A 280 11.96 -3.32 -2.00
C ILE A 280 11.07 -2.14 -1.62
N PHE A 281 11.68 -1.06 -1.18
CA PHE A 281 11.01 0.23 -0.98
C PHE A 281 11.05 1.03 -2.29
N LEU A 282 9.89 1.26 -2.89
CA LEU A 282 9.72 2.09 -4.07
C LEU A 282 9.43 3.52 -3.65
N THR A 283 10.33 4.43 -4.02
CA THR A 283 10.16 5.86 -3.81
C THR A 283 10.10 6.59 -5.15
N CYS A 284 9.26 7.60 -5.28
CA CYS A 284 9.23 8.48 -6.43
C CYS A 284 9.91 9.80 -6.04
N ASP A 285 11.24 9.87 -6.10
CA ASP A 285 11.99 11.07 -5.73
C ASP A 285 11.96 12.11 -6.86
N ALA A 286 11.13 13.14 -6.72
CA ALA A 286 11.05 14.26 -7.66
C ALA A 286 12.14 15.32 -7.46
N PHE A 287 12.97 15.20 -6.42
CA PHE A 287 14.16 16.05 -6.21
C PHE A 287 15.35 15.54 -7.01
N GLY A 288 15.35 14.26 -7.43
CA GLY A 288 16.37 13.70 -8.32
C GLY A 288 17.72 13.43 -7.64
N VAL A 289 17.69 13.15 -6.34
CA VAL A 289 18.89 13.00 -5.49
C VAL A 289 19.13 11.58 -5.02
N LEU A 290 18.08 10.76 -4.88
CA LEU A 290 18.20 9.38 -4.42
C LEU A 290 18.76 8.48 -5.52
N PRO A 291 19.69 7.56 -5.20
CA PRO A 291 20.22 6.59 -6.17
C PRO A 291 19.11 5.74 -6.80
N PRO A 292 19.26 5.30 -8.06
CA PRO A 292 18.30 4.43 -8.71
C PRO A 292 18.05 3.13 -7.94
N VAL A 293 19.10 2.57 -7.33
CA VAL A 293 19.04 1.39 -6.47
C VAL A 293 20.05 1.54 -5.33
N SER A 294 19.68 1.11 -4.14
CA SER A 294 20.53 1.09 -2.95
C SER A 294 20.22 -0.11 -2.08
N ARG A 295 21.25 -0.71 -1.49
CA ARG A 295 21.11 -1.72 -0.43
C ARG A 295 21.09 -1.02 0.92
N LEU A 296 20.18 -1.46 1.79
CA LEU A 296 19.98 -0.89 3.12
C LEU A 296 20.38 -1.90 4.20
N THR A 297 20.97 -1.42 5.29
CA THR A 297 21.05 -2.21 6.54
C THR A 297 19.66 -2.37 7.16
N PRO A 298 19.44 -3.30 8.12
CA PRO A 298 18.16 -3.43 8.82
C PRO A 298 17.69 -2.14 9.51
N GLU A 299 18.62 -1.35 10.06
CA GLU A 299 18.33 -0.09 10.75
C GLU A 299 17.94 0.98 9.73
N GLN A 300 18.65 1.08 8.60
CA GLN A 300 18.26 1.96 7.49
C GLN A 300 16.91 1.56 6.89
N ALA A 301 16.66 0.26 6.73
CA ALA A 301 15.39 -0.26 6.26
C ALA A 301 14.25 0.18 7.19
N SER A 302 14.46 0.06 8.51
CA SER A 302 13.50 0.51 9.52
C SER A 302 13.27 2.01 9.48
N TYR A 303 14.34 2.82 9.39
CA TYR A 303 14.26 4.28 9.28
C TYR A 303 13.46 4.72 8.05
N HIS A 304 13.75 4.12 6.89
CA HIS A 304 13.08 4.43 5.63
C HIS A 304 11.66 3.87 5.58
N PHE A 305 11.38 2.77 6.27
CA PHE A 305 10.04 2.24 6.44
C PHE A 305 9.16 3.16 7.29
N ILE A 306 9.65 3.62 8.45
CA ILE A 306 8.97 4.61 9.30
C ILE A 306 8.81 5.94 8.57
N SER A 307 9.80 6.36 7.79
CA SER A 307 9.71 7.60 7.01
C SER A 307 8.68 7.49 5.89
N GLY A 308 8.68 6.38 5.13
CA GLY A 308 7.77 6.13 4.02
C GLY A 308 7.77 7.24 2.97
N TYR A 309 8.97 7.65 2.55
CA TYR A 309 9.17 8.80 1.67
C TYR A 309 8.78 8.54 0.20
N THR A 310 8.05 9.49 -0.38
CA THR A 310 7.87 9.69 -1.82
C THR A 310 7.83 11.20 -2.10
N ALA A 311 7.75 11.62 -3.36
CA ALA A 311 7.41 12.99 -3.71
C ALA A 311 6.15 13.06 -4.59
N LYS A 312 5.39 14.14 -4.40
CA LYS A 312 4.37 14.60 -5.33
C LYS A 312 5.01 15.41 -6.46
N VAL A 313 4.47 15.25 -7.64
CA VAL A 313 5.02 15.84 -8.87
C VAL A 313 4.24 17.10 -9.22
N ALA A 314 4.94 18.20 -9.49
CA ALA A 314 4.30 19.46 -9.85
C ALA A 314 3.40 19.32 -11.10
N GLY A 315 2.20 19.91 -11.03
CA GLY A 315 1.21 19.86 -12.12
C GLY A 315 0.37 18.58 -12.20
N THR A 316 0.62 17.56 -11.36
CA THR A 316 -0.23 16.36 -11.29
C THR A 316 -1.36 16.45 -10.26
N GLU A 317 -1.19 17.29 -9.23
CA GLU A 317 -2.20 17.59 -8.20
C GLU A 317 -2.52 19.10 -8.16
N MET A 318 -3.79 19.45 -7.88
CA MET A 318 -4.19 20.86 -7.77
C MET A 318 -3.39 21.58 -6.68
N GLY A 319 -2.69 22.65 -7.06
CA GLY A 319 -1.95 23.52 -6.14
C GLY A 319 -0.46 23.20 -5.99
N VAL A 320 0.05 22.12 -6.58
CA VAL A 320 1.48 21.75 -6.51
C VAL A 320 2.25 22.36 -7.68
N THR A 321 3.04 23.40 -7.42
CA THR A 321 3.86 24.10 -8.43
C THR A 321 5.34 23.68 -8.43
N GLU A 322 5.82 23.07 -7.35
CA GLU A 322 7.18 22.53 -7.19
C GLU A 322 7.12 21.12 -6.58
N PRO A 323 8.17 20.27 -6.74
CA PRO A 323 8.26 18.99 -6.04
C PRO A 323 8.02 19.12 -4.53
N GLU A 324 7.06 18.36 -4.02
CA GLU A 324 6.72 18.33 -2.61
C GLU A 324 7.02 16.95 -2.03
N ALA A 325 7.85 16.90 -0.99
CA ALA A 325 8.12 15.67 -0.26
C ALA A 325 6.85 15.22 0.48
N THR A 326 6.54 13.94 0.40
CA THR A 326 5.43 13.31 1.11
C THR A 326 5.98 12.13 1.90
N PHE A 327 5.68 12.12 3.19
CA PHE A 327 6.06 11.05 4.10
C PHE A 327 4.78 10.35 4.56
N SER A 328 4.75 9.03 4.45
CA SER A 328 3.63 8.22 4.92
C SER A 328 4.18 7.01 5.62
N ALA A 329 4.21 7.07 6.95
CA ALA A 329 4.77 6.03 7.79
C ALA A 329 4.34 4.62 7.36
N ASN A 330 5.32 3.71 7.33
CA ASN A 330 5.18 2.32 6.91
C ASN A 330 4.62 2.16 5.48
N PHE A 331 4.77 3.20 4.65
CA PHE A 331 4.17 3.35 3.32
C PHE A 331 2.63 3.24 3.32
N GLY A 332 1.97 3.45 4.45
CA GLY A 332 0.54 3.19 4.61
C GLY A 332 -0.10 3.89 5.81
N ALA A 333 0.43 5.04 6.23
CA ALA A 333 0.06 5.71 7.49
C ALA A 333 -1.45 5.77 7.76
N ALA A 334 -2.26 6.06 6.73
CA ALA A 334 -3.72 6.17 6.83
C ALA A 334 -4.44 4.90 7.33
N PHE A 335 -3.74 3.76 7.37
CA PHE A 335 -4.29 2.46 7.76
C PHE A 335 -3.56 1.84 8.96
N MET A 336 -2.54 2.53 9.48
CA MET A 336 -1.74 2.05 10.61
C MET A 336 -2.43 2.43 11.91
N MET A 337 -2.69 1.43 12.76
CA MET A 337 -3.33 1.65 14.06
C MET A 337 -2.32 1.76 15.20
N TRP A 338 -1.17 1.10 15.10
CA TRP A 338 -0.11 1.14 16.10
C TRP A 338 0.89 2.25 15.79
N HIS A 339 1.72 2.59 16.77
CA HIS A 339 2.84 3.50 16.52
C HIS A 339 3.73 2.92 15.41
N PRO A 340 4.20 3.73 14.44
CA PRO A 340 4.99 3.25 13.29
C PRO A 340 6.18 2.36 13.64
N ASN A 341 6.79 2.57 14.82
CA ASN A 341 7.90 1.75 15.30
C ASN A 341 7.51 0.29 15.52
N ARG A 342 6.26 -0.02 15.94
CA ARG A 342 5.83 -1.40 16.17
C ARG A 342 5.95 -2.24 14.90
N TYR A 343 5.55 -1.68 13.76
CA TYR A 343 5.68 -2.35 12.46
C TYR A 343 7.15 -2.44 12.02
N ALA A 344 7.96 -1.42 12.30
CA ALA A 344 9.38 -1.43 11.97
C ALA A 344 10.17 -2.47 12.77
N GLU A 345 9.86 -2.65 14.05
CA GLU A 345 10.45 -3.70 14.89
C GLU A 345 10.12 -5.09 14.36
N LEU A 346 8.87 -5.34 14.00
CA LEU A 346 8.45 -6.60 13.39
C LEU A 346 9.17 -6.83 12.05
N LEU A 347 9.31 -5.80 11.21
CA LEU A 347 10.06 -5.88 9.96
C LEU A 347 11.53 -6.25 10.21
N ALA A 348 12.20 -5.55 11.11
CA ALA A 348 13.60 -5.81 11.45
C ALA A 348 13.80 -7.23 12.02
N GLN A 349 12.88 -7.70 12.87
CA GLN A 349 12.90 -9.06 13.40
C GLN A 349 12.79 -10.11 12.27
N LYS A 350 11.81 -9.95 11.37
CA LYS A 350 11.64 -10.86 10.23
C LYS A 350 12.84 -10.84 9.29
N MET A 351 13.40 -9.65 9.01
CA MET A 351 14.62 -9.51 8.21
C MET A 351 15.80 -10.27 8.83
N ASN A 352 16.04 -10.08 10.12
CA ASN A 352 17.16 -10.70 10.82
C ASN A 352 16.99 -12.23 10.94
N GLN A 353 15.78 -12.71 11.19
CA GLN A 353 15.48 -14.15 11.31
C GLN A 353 15.65 -14.89 9.99
N HIS A 354 15.28 -14.27 8.87
CA HIS A 354 15.22 -14.94 7.56
C HIS A 354 16.31 -14.49 6.58
N GLY A 355 17.18 -13.56 6.97
CA GLY A 355 18.25 -13.03 6.11
C GLY A 355 17.73 -12.22 4.93
N ALA A 356 16.56 -11.59 5.06
CA ALA A 356 15.95 -10.81 3.98
C ALA A 356 16.74 -9.53 3.73
N LYS A 357 16.97 -9.21 2.45
CA LYS A 357 17.73 -8.01 2.04
C LYS A 357 16.78 -6.88 1.70
N ALA A 358 17.03 -5.70 2.28
CA ALA A 358 16.28 -4.50 1.97
C ALA A 358 16.96 -3.65 0.89
N TRP A 359 16.15 -3.14 -0.02
CA TRP A 359 16.56 -2.33 -1.15
C TRP A 359 15.68 -1.08 -1.24
N LEU A 360 16.26 0.04 -1.62
CA LEU A 360 15.56 1.26 -1.99
C LEU A 360 15.69 1.46 -3.50
N ILE A 361 14.57 1.58 -4.21
CA ILE A 361 14.54 1.86 -5.65
C ILE A 361 13.87 3.20 -5.89
N ASN A 362 14.60 4.12 -6.51
CA ASN A 362 14.04 5.37 -7.01
C ASN A 362 13.36 5.13 -8.36
N THR A 363 12.06 5.42 -8.42
CA THR A 363 11.19 5.35 -9.60
C THR A 363 10.77 6.76 -10.10
N GLY A 364 11.33 7.79 -9.46
CA GLY A 364 11.14 9.20 -9.75
C GLY A 364 12.19 9.69 -10.74
N TRP A 365 12.89 10.78 -10.40
CA TRP A 365 13.74 11.56 -11.28
C TRP A 365 15.23 11.33 -11.04
N THR A 366 16.03 11.67 -12.05
CA THR A 366 17.48 11.85 -11.98
C THR A 366 17.93 12.97 -12.93
N GLY A 367 19.15 13.46 -12.76
CA GLY A 367 19.75 14.52 -13.60
C GLY A 367 19.23 15.93 -13.32
N GLY A 368 18.51 16.11 -12.22
CA GLY A 368 17.87 17.35 -11.83
C GLY A 368 16.56 17.06 -11.10
N ALA A 369 16.05 18.07 -10.39
CA ALA A 369 14.68 18.05 -9.89
C ALA A 369 13.68 18.07 -11.07
N TYR A 370 12.41 17.76 -10.80
CA TYR A 370 11.33 17.89 -11.78
C TYR A 370 11.36 19.24 -12.50
N GLY A 371 11.20 19.22 -13.83
CA GLY A 371 11.31 20.40 -14.69
C GLY A 371 12.70 20.58 -15.33
N VAL A 372 13.76 20.02 -14.73
CA VAL A 372 15.12 20.00 -15.29
C VAL A 372 15.56 18.57 -15.60
N GLY A 373 15.44 17.68 -14.61
CA GLY A 373 15.79 16.28 -14.75
C GLY A 373 14.74 15.48 -15.54
N SER A 374 14.99 14.17 -15.66
CA SER A 374 14.08 13.25 -16.32
C SER A 374 13.72 12.07 -15.42
N ARG A 375 12.53 11.51 -15.62
CA ARG A 375 12.10 10.32 -14.90
C ARG A 375 12.99 9.13 -15.27
N ILE A 376 13.41 8.34 -14.28
CA ILE A 376 14.16 7.11 -14.50
C ILE A 376 13.33 6.19 -15.40
N LYS A 377 13.93 5.72 -16.49
CA LYS A 377 13.23 4.92 -17.49
C LYS A 377 12.76 3.61 -16.85
N LEU A 378 11.49 3.25 -17.07
CA LEU A 378 10.91 2.01 -16.53
C LEU A 378 11.72 0.75 -16.88
N LYS A 379 12.34 0.70 -18.07
CA LYS A 379 13.25 -0.39 -18.46
C LYS A 379 14.43 -0.55 -17.47
N PHE A 380 15.00 0.56 -16.99
CA PHE A 380 16.08 0.50 -16.00
C PHE A 380 15.56 0.06 -14.64
N THR A 381 14.39 0.53 -14.22
CA THR A 381 13.75 0.05 -12.98
C THR A 381 13.50 -1.45 -13.02
N ARG A 382 12.95 -1.99 -14.12
CA ARG A 382 12.76 -3.44 -14.29
C ARG A 382 14.09 -4.20 -14.25
N ALA A 383 15.13 -3.69 -14.91
CA ALA A 383 16.46 -4.29 -14.87
C ALA A 383 17.08 -4.33 -13.46
N MET A 384 16.89 -3.28 -12.65
CA MET A 384 17.34 -3.26 -11.26
C MET A 384 16.58 -4.27 -10.39
N VAL A 385 15.26 -4.39 -10.57
CA VAL A 385 14.44 -5.40 -9.89
C VAL A 385 14.85 -6.82 -10.31
N ASP A 386 15.07 -7.06 -11.61
CA ASP A 386 15.60 -8.32 -12.14
C ASP A 386 16.98 -8.66 -11.53
N ALA A 387 17.86 -7.67 -11.37
CA ALA A 387 19.17 -7.83 -10.76
C ALA A 387 19.10 -8.18 -9.27
N ILE A 388 18.10 -7.63 -8.54
CA ILE A 388 17.81 -8.00 -7.16
C ILE A 388 17.31 -9.45 -7.08
N HIS A 389 16.34 -9.83 -7.93
CA HIS A 389 15.76 -11.18 -7.93
C HIS A 389 16.80 -12.27 -8.27
N SER A 390 17.62 -12.02 -9.29
CA SER A 390 18.70 -12.94 -9.70
C SER A 390 19.87 -13.01 -8.72
N GLY A 391 19.96 -12.08 -7.76
CA GLY A 391 21.12 -11.95 -6.87
C GLY A 391 22.35 -11.35 -7.55
N ALA A 392 22.20 -10.78 -8.76
CA ALA A 392 23.30 -10.17 -9.50
C ALA A 392 23.96 -9.00 -8.74
N LEU A 393 23.22 -8.34 -7.83
CA LEU A 393 23.73 -7.26 -6.99
C LEU A 393 24.42 -7.74 -5.70
N ASP A 394 24.42 -9.05 -5.40
CA ASP A 394 24.92 -9.55 -4.11
C ASP A 394 26.44 -9.43 -3.97
N ASN A 395 27.18 -9.55 -5.07
CA ASN A 395 28.64 -9.59 -5.10
C ASN A 395 29.26 -8.42 -5.89
N VAL A 396 28.49 -7.35 -6.10
CA VAL A 396 28.99 -6.13 -6.77
C VAL A 396 29.67 -5.24 -5.74
N GLU A 397 30.74 -4.55 -6.15
CA GLU A 397 31.35 -3.51 -5.34
C GLU A 397 30.31 -2.44 -5.00
N MET A 398 30.23 -2.08 -3.72
CA MET A 398 29.31 -1.06 -3.22
C MET A 398 30.08 0.19 -2.83
N LYS A 399 29.50 1.35 -3.13
CA LYS A 399 29.98 2.64 -2.65
C LYS A 399 28.95 3.28 -1.73
N THR A 400 29.40 3.73 -0.57
CA THR A 400 28.52 4.36 0.42
C THR A 400 28.22 5.81 0.06
N ASP A 401 26.94 6.19 0.14
CA ASP A 401 26.49 7.57 0.06
C ASP A 401 26.92 8.37 1.30
N ASP A 402 27.47 9.56 1.11
CA ASP A 402 28.07 10.38 2.18
C ASP A 402 27.06 10.98 3.16
N ARG A 403 25.79 11.11 2.78
CA ARG A 403 24.74 11.72 3.60
C ARG A 403 23.75 10.70 4.10
N PHE A 404 23.23 9.88 3.20
CA PHE A 404 22.24 8.85 3.52
C PHE A 404 22.87 7.56 4.04
N GLY A 405 24.17 7.33 3.80
CA GLY A 405 24.85 6.11 4.22
C GLY A 405 24.46 4.86 3.44
N PHE A 406 23.69 4.98 2.36
CA PHE A 406 23.25 3.87 1.53
C PHE A 406 24.41 3.19 0.82
N GLU A 407 24.33 1.86 0.63
CA GLU A 407 25.24 1.15 -0.24
C GLU A 407 24.72 1.15 -1.69
N ILE A 408 25.45 1.82 -2.58
CA ILE A 408 25.09 1.95 -4.00
C ILE A 408 25.97 0.99 -4.81
N PRO A 409 25.40 0.09 -5.64
CA PRO A 409 26.20 -0.78 -6.49
C PRO A 409 26.93 0.02 -7.57
N THR A 410 28.19 -0.31 -7.84
CA THR A 410 28.99 0.35 -8.89
C THR A 410 28.57 -0.06 -10.31
N SER A 411 27.84 -1.17 -10.44
CA SER A 411 27.29 -1.63 -11.72
C SER A 411 25.98 -2.40 -11.50
N CYS A 412 25.11 -2.38 -12.51
CA CYS A 412 23.89 -3.17 -12.56
C CYS A 412 23.67 -3.61 -14.02
N PRO A 413 23.35 -4.89 -14.28
CA PRO A 413 23.05 -5.35 -15.63
C PRO A 413 22.00 -4.49 -16.33
N GLU A 414 22.21 -4.19 -17.62
CA GLU A 414 21.31 -3.39 -18.47
C GLU A 414 21.02 -1.96 -18.00
N VAL A 415 21.76 -1.45 -17.01
CA VAL A 415 21.66 -0.09 -16.48
C VAL A 415 23.00 0.64 -16.69
N PRO A 416 23.03 1.82 -17.31
CA PRO A 416 24.27 2.58 -17.48
C PRO A 416 24.87 2.96 -16.11
N SER A 417 26.13 2.61 -15.86
CA SER A 417 26.78 2.86 -14.54
C SER A 417 26.78 4.34 -14.13
N GLU A 418 26.75 5.26 -15.10
CA GLU A 418 26.67 6.70 -14.84
C GLU A 418 25.44 7.05 -13.98
N ILE A 419 24.27 6.45 -14.26
CA ILE A 419 23.03 6.83 -13.59
C ILE A 419 22.95 6.32 -12.15
N LEU A 420 23.72 5.28 -11.81
CA LEU A 420 23.71 4.67 -10.47
C LEU A 420 24.14 5.66 -9.38
N PHE A 421 24.94 6.67 -9.75
CA PHE A 421 25.32 7.77 -8.88
C PHE A 421 24.66 9.05 -9.37
N PRO A 422 23.57 9.52 -8.74
CA PRO A 422 22.78 10.65 -9.22
C PRO A 422 23.61 11.90 -9.52
N VAL A 423 24.63 12.18 -8.71
CA VAL A 423 25.57 13.29 -8.92
C VAL A 423 26.16 13.32 -10.33
N ASN A 424 26.40 12.18 -10.96
CA ASN A 424 26.98 12.12 -12.31
C ASN A 424 26.02 12.66 -13.37
N THR A 425 24.72 12.45 -13.18
CA THR A 425 23.68 12.85 -14.14
C THR A 425 23.30 14.33 -14.06
N TRP A 426 23.69 15.04 -13.00
CA TRP A 426 23.41 16.48 -12.86
C TRP A 426 24.48 17.31 -13.57
N ASP A 427 24.07 18.26 -14.41
CA ASP A 427 25.02 19.20 -15.04
C ASP A 427 25.68 20.13 -13.99
N ASP A 428 24.89 20.66 -13.06
CA ASP A 428 25.36 21.49 -11.94
C ASP A 428 25.51 20.64 -10.66
N LYS A 429 26.76 20.31 -10.31
CA LYS A 429 27.10 19.53 -9.11
C LYS A 429 26.81 20.29 -7.81
N SER A 430 26.84 21.63 -7.84
CA SER A 430 26.51 22.45 -6.67
C SER A 430 24.99 22.45 -6.43
N ALA A 431 24.20 22.52 -7.50
CA ALA A 431 22.74 22.38 -7.41
C ALA A 431 22.34 21.00 -6.86
N PHE A 432 23.03 19.93 -7.28
CA PHE A 432 22.86 18.59 -6.70
C PHE A 432 23.13 18.60 -5.19
N ALA A 433 24.28 19.12 -4.76
CA ALA A 433 24.66 19.16 -3.35
C ALA A 433 23.65 19.93 -2.49
N ASN A 434 23.18 21.09 -2.96
CA ASN A 434 22.19 21.89 -2.26
C ASN A 434 20.83 21.17 -2.16
N THR A 435 20.38 20.55 -3.25
CA THR A 435 19.11 19.79 -3.29
C THR A 435 19.19 18.57 -2.36
N LYS A 436 20.33 17.88 -2.36
CA LYS A 436 20.58 16.76 -1.46
C LYS A 436 20.52 17.18 0.00
N ALA A 437 21.17 18.29 0.37
CA ALA A 437 21.12 18.83 1.73
C ALA A 437 19.68 19.19 2.15
N LYS A 438 18.89 19.78 1.25
CA LYS A 438 17.46 20.06 1.50
C LYS A 438 16.68 18.78 1.76
N LEU A 439 16.89 17.71 0.97
CA LEU A 439 16.17 16.46 1.19
C LEU A 439 16.57 15.80 2.52
N VAL A 440 17.84 15.84 2.90
CA VAL A 440 18.32 15.36 4.21
C VAL A 440 17.58 16.06 5.35
N GLU A 441 17.48 17.39 5.28
CA GLU A 441 16.75 18.18 6.29
C GLU A 441 15.26 17.80 6.36
N LEU A 442 14.62 17.54 5.21
CA LEU A 442 13.22 17.09 5.18
C LEU A 442 13.03 15.73 5.87
N PHE A 443 13.94 14.77 5.64
CA PHE A 443 13.92 13.49 6.34
C PHE A 443 14.09 13.66 7.85
N GLN A 444 15.09 14.45 8.28
CA GLN A 444 15.36 14.69 9.70
C GLN A 444 14.17 15.39 10.38
N ASN A 445 13.59 16.41 9.75
CA ASN A 445 12.45 17.13 10.29
C ASN A 445 11.20 16.27 10.36
N ASN A 446 10.95 15.42 9.36
CA ASN A 446 9.85 14.46 9.40
C ASN A 446 10.05 13.43 10.54
N PHE A 447 11.26 12.93 10.75
CA PHE A 447 11.50 11.85 11.70
C PHE A 447 11.35 12.26 13.17
N LYS A 448 11.51 13.55 13.50
CA LYS A 448 11.34 14.09 14.85
C LYS A 448 10.03 13.68 15.53
N GLN A 449 8.95 13.54 14.76
CA GLN A 449 7.65 13.15 15.29
C GLN A 449 7.60 11.69 15.81
N PHE A 450 8.56 10.85 15.40
CA PHE A 450 8.64 9.43 15.77
C PHE A 450 9.80 9.13 16.73
N GLU A 451 10.67 10.10 17.04
CA GLU A 451 11.86 9.86 17.86
C GLU A 451 11.51 9.26 19.23
N GLU A 452 10.40 9.71 19.82
CA GLU A 452 9.86 9.11 21.03
C GLU A 452 9.33 7.70 20.73
N GLY A 453 9.97 6.69 21.33
CA GLY A 453 9.58 5.30 21.17
C GLY A 453 10.22 4.57 19.99
N VAL A 454 11.20 5.17 19.30
CA VAL A 454 12.05 4.49 18.29
C VAL A 454 13.45 4.21 18.85
N ASN A 455 14.01 3.05 18.52
CA ASN A 455 15.37 2.67 18.94
C ASN A 455 16.44 3.63 18.41
N SER A 456 17.43 3.95 19.24
CA SER A 456 18.49 4.92 18.90
C SER A 456 19.33 4.51 17.69
N GLU A 457 19.49 3.21 17.44
CA GLU A 457 20.17 2.68 16.25
C GLU A 457 19.42 3.01 14.95
N ILE A 458 18.08 2.98 14.97
CA ILE A 458 17.24 3.37 13.84
C ILE A 458 17.37 4.88 13.60
N ILE A 459 17.31 5.69 14.67
CA ILE A 459 17.50 7.15 14.57
C ILE A 459 18.88 7.48 13.97
N ALA A 460 19.92 6.79 14.41
CA ALA A 460 21.29 6.99 13.96
C ALA A 460 21.55 6.52 12.51
N ALA A 461 20.68 5.66 11.97
CA ALA A 461 20.71 5.19 10.59
C ALA A 461 20.08 6.19 9.59
N GLY A 462 19.44 7.26 10.07
CA GLY A 462 18.96 8.34 9.24
C GLY A 462 20.07 9.17 8.56
N PRO A 463 19.69 10.03 7.59
CA PRO A 463 20.66 10.85 6.87
C PRO A 463 21.29 11.95 7.74
N LYS A 464 22.52 12.36 7.39
CA LYS A 464 23.40 13.24 8.20
C LYS A 464 23.81 14.55 7.54
#